data_AF-R7QGE5-F1
#
_entry.id   AF-R7QGE5-F1
#
_cell.length_a   1.000
_cell.length_b   1.000
_cell.length_c   1.000
_cell.angle_alpha   90.00
_cell.angle_beta   90.00
_cell.angle_gamma   90.00
#
_symmetry.space_group_name_H-M   'P 1'
#
loop_
_entity.id
_entity.type
_entity.pdbx_description
1 polymer ?
#
loop_
_entity_poly.entity_id
_entity_poly.type
_entity_poly.pdbx_seq_one_letter_code
_entity_poly.pdbx_strand_id
1 'polypeptide(L)'
;MLKEGNFIVHCLPAHMSGATQSLDVSVYSHLKQHLSNKILSVAGTSGKVEYDQFDFSFFTTHTCEASFTPQNIKAAFRKTGLWPIDYARLLHRPLRIGGGERCSSTTQLSMTAMQ
;
A
#
# COMPACT_ATOMS: atom_id res chain seq x y z
N MET A 1 1.85 -28.78 -5.73
CA MET A 1 1.41 -27.44 -6.18
C MET A 1 2.34 -26.30 -5.76
N LEU A 2 2.41 -25.85 -4.50
CA LEU A 2 3.36 -24.75 -4.15
C LEU A 2 4.84 -25.17 -4.17
N LYS A 3 5.14 -26.46 -3.88
CA LYS A 3 6.53 -26.99 -3.84
C LYS A 3 7.20 -27.16 -5.20
N GLU A 4 6.43 -27.21 -6.30
CA GLU A 4 6.96 -27.55 -7.64
C GLU A 4 7.16 -26.31 -8.53
N GLY A 5 6.72 -25.12 -8.07
CA GLY A 5 6.87 -23.87 -8.82
C GLY A 5 7.89 -22.93 -8.19
N ASN A 6 8.48 -22.06 -9.01
CA ASN A 6 9.41 -21.02 -8.56
C ASN A 6 8.65 -19.84 -7.92
N PHE A 7 8.07 -20.07 -6.74
CA PHE A 7 7.33 -19.07 -5.98
C PHE A 7 8.14 -18.58 -4.79
N ILE A 8 8.17 -17.27 -4.59
CA ILE A 8 8.70 -16.66 -3.37
C ILE A 8 7.53 -16.47 -2.42
N VAL A 9 7.51 -17.23 -1.32
CA VAL A 9 6.48 -17.11 -0.28
C VAL A 9 6.82 -15.94 0.63
N HIS A 10 5.93 -14.98 0.72
CA HIS A 10 6.06 -13.86 1.65
C HIS A 10 5.30 -14.15 2.95
N CYS A 11 6.05 -14.42 4.03
CA CYS A 11 5.47 -14.66 5.35
C CYS A 11 5.04 -13.33 5.98
N LEU A 12 3.73 -13.20 6.21
CA LEU A 12 3.18 -12.03 6.87
C LEU A 12 3.07 -12.30 8.38
N PRO A 13 3.44 -11.33 9.24
CA PRO A 13 3.20 -11.45 10.67
C PRO A 13 1.72 -11.60 10.99
N ALA A 14 1.42 -12.29 12.09
CA ALA A 14 0.04 -12.45 12.58
C ALA A 14 -0.59 -11.07 12.88
N HIS A 15 -1.91 -10.97 12.69
CA HIS A 15 -2.71 -9.76 12.95
C HIS A 15 -2.31 -8.49 12.19
N MET A 16 -1.58 -8.62 11.08
CA MET A 16 -1.08 -7.48 10.30
C MET A 16 -1.75 -7.30 8.94
N SER A 17 -2.86 -7.97 8.67
CA SER A 17 -3.57 -7.87 7.37
C SER A 17 -3.87 -6.43 6.97
N GLY A 18 -4.33 -5.60 7.91
CA GLY A 18 -4.62 -4.18 7.69
C GLY A 18 -3.38 -3.27 7.48
N ALA A 19 -2.17 -3.81 7.51
CA ALA A 19 -0.92 -3.07 7.30
C ALA A 19 -0.08 -3.62 6.15
N THR A 20 0.01 -4.94 6.03
CA THR A 20 0.97 -5.61 5.14
C THR A 20 0.31 -6.30 3.95
N GLN A 21 -1.00 -6.60 4.00
CA GLN A 21 -1.72 -7.22 2.88
C GLN A 21 -2.24 -6.15 1.92
N SER A 22 -1.67 -6.13 0.70
CA SER A 22 -1.98 -5.11 -0.31
C SER A 22 -3.46 -5.11 -0.72
N LEU A 23 -4.10 -6.28 -0.73
CA LEU A 23 -5.53 -6.42 -0.99
C LEU A 23 -6.37 -5.68 0.04
N ASP A 24 -6.14 -5.93 1.32
CA ASP A 24 -6.92 -5.35 2.42
C ASP A 24 -6.68 -3.85 2.59
N VAL A 25 -5.42 -3.41 2.42
CA VAL A 25 -4.99 -2.02 2.67
C VAL A 25 -5.51 -1.03 1.62
N SER A 26 -5.80 -1.49 0.41
CA SER A 26 -6.11 -0.61 -0.72
C SER A 26 -7.14 -1.20 -1.68
N VAL A 27 -6.89 -2.37 -2.28
CA VAL A 27 -7.71 -2.86 -3.40
C VAL A 27 -9.16 -3.09 -2.98
N TYR A 28 -9.38 -3.72 -1.82
CA TYR A 28 -10.73 -3.91 -1.28
C TYR A 28 -11.38 -2.61 -0.79
N SER A 29 -10.61 -1.61 -0.38
CA SER A 29 -11.17 -0.30 -0.07
C SER A 29 -11.77 0.35 -1.32
N HIS A 30 -11.05 0.29 -2.45
CA HIS A 30 -11.56 0.81 -3.72
C HIS A 30 -12.79 0.03 -4.17
N LEU A 31 -12.75 -1.31 -4.10
CA LEU A 31 -13.89 -2.16 -4.43
C LEU A 31 -15.13 -1.81 -3.62
N LYS A 32 -15.00 -1.69 -2.30
CA LYS A 32 -16.11 -1.30 -1.41
C LYS A 32 -16.68 0.05 -1.81
N GLN A 33 -15.82 1.05 -2.06
CA GLN A 33 -16.26 2.38 -2.45
C GLN A 33 -17.00 2.38 -3.79
N HIS A 34 -16.45 1.72 -4.82
CA HIS A 34 -17.07 1.63 -6.13
C HIS A 34 -18.40 0.88 -6.08
N LEU A 35 -18.47 -0.20 -5.31
CA LEU A 35 -19.69 -0.98 -5.12
C LEU A 35 -20.77 -0.17 -4.40
N SER A 36 -20.43 0.51 -3.29
CA SER A 36 -21.35 1.40 -2.59
C SER A 36 -21.90 2.50 -3.52
N ASN A 37 -21.03 3.14 -4.31
CA ASN A 37 -21.45 4.17 -5.25
C ASN A 37 -22.38 3.62 -6.35
N LYS A 38 -22.10 2.41 -6.86
CA LYS A 38 -22.94 1.76 -7.87
C LYS A 38 -24.33 1.45 -7.31
N ILE A 39 -24.41 0.89 -6.11
CA ILE A 39 -25.67 0.57 -5.43
C ILE A 39 -26.49 1.85 -5.20
N LEU A 40 -25.86 2.92 -4.68
CA LEU A 40 -26.53 4.20 -4.46
C LEU A 40 -27.04 4.83 -5.76
N SER A 41 -26.25 4.76 -6.83
CA SER A 41 -26.65 5.27 -8.15
C SER A 41 -27.85 4.52 -8.71
N VAL A 42 -27.86 3.19 -8.59
CA VAL A 42 -29.00 2.37 -9.05
C VAL A 42 -30.22 2.65 -8.20
N ALA A 43 -30.11 2.62 -6.87
CA ALA A 43 -31.22 2.92 -5.96
C ALA A 43 -31.84 4.29 -6.25
N GLY A 44 -31.02 5.31 -6.49
CA GLY A 44 -31.50 6.67 -6.80
C GLY A 44 -32.16 6.80 -8.18
N THR A 45 -31.81 5.96 -9.15
CA THR A 45 -32.33 6.04 -10.53
C THR A 45 -33.58 5.15 -10.73
N SER A 46 -33.58 3.95 -10.16
CA SER A 46 -34.64 2.96 -10.37
C SER A 46 -35.61 2.83 -9.20
N GLY A 47 -35.27 3.39 -8.02
CA GLY A 47 -36.03 3.15 -6.78
C GLY A 47 -35.93 1.71 -6.27
N LYS A 48 -35.07 0.87 -6.85
CA LYS A 48 -34.90 -0.53 -6.46
C LYS A 48 -34.18 -0.62 -5.11
N VAL A 49 -34.83 -1.23 -4.12
CA VAL A 49 -34.33 -1.38 -2.73
C VAL A 49 -33.87 -2.82 -2.44
N GLU A 50 -34.31 -3.78 -3.23
CA GLU A 50 -33.96 -5.20 -3.09
C GLU A 50 -33.06 -5.64 -4.24
N TYR A 51 -32.02 -6.42 -3.93
CA TYR A 51 -31.06 -6.94 -4.89
C TYR A 51 -30.95 -8.45 -4.72
N ASP A 52 -30.94 -9.17 -5.84
CA ASP A 52 -30.71 -10.61 -5.85
C ASP A 52 -29.23 -10.96 -6.08
N GLN A 53 -28.95 -12.26 -6.15
CA GLN A 53 -27.62 -12.79 -6.42
C GLN A 53 -27.07 -12.39 -7.80
N PHE A 54 -27.93 -12.19 -8.81
CA PHE A 54 -27.54 -11.79 -10.15
C PHE A 54 -27.18 -10.31 -10.18
N ASP A 55 -27.97 -9.46 -9.53
CA ASP A 55 -27.66 -8.04 -9.32
C ASP A 55 -26.30 -7.90 -8.62
N PHE A 56 -26.08 -8.64 -7.54
CA PHE A 56 -24.82 -8.61 -6.80
C PHE A 56 -23.64 -9.04 -7.66
N SER A 57 -23.78 -10.13 -8.43
CA SER A 57 -22.74 -10.61 -9.34
C SER A 57 -22.42 -9.59 -10.44
N PHE A 58 -23.45 -8.98 -11.02
CA PHE A 58 -23.31 -7.94 -12.05
C PHE A 58 -22.58 -6.71 -11.50
N PHE A 59 -22.99 -6.17 -10.34
CA PHE A 59 -22.34 -5.01 -9.73
C PHE A 59 -20.90 -5.32 -9.30
N THR A 60 -20.68 -6.48 -8.70
CA THR A 60 -19.34 -6.89 -8.24
C THR A 60 -18.38 -7.05 -9.42
N THR A 61 -18.81 -7.69 -10.52
CA THR A 61 -17.96 -7.85 -11.72
C THR A 61 -17.52 -6.50 -12.27
N HIS A 62 -18.47 -5.59 -12.46
CA HIS A 62 -18.19 -4.27 -13.02
C HIS A 62 -17.32 -3.41 -12.09
N THR A 63 -17.55 -3.49 -10.78
CA THR A 63 -16.80 -2.72 -9.79
C THR A 63 -15.41 -3.30 -9.55
N CYS A 64 -15.22 -4.62 -9.70
CA CYS A 64 -13.91 -5.26 -9.73
C CYS A 64 -13.07 -4.73 -10.90
N GLU A 65 -13.61 -4.67 -12.11
CA GLU A 65 -12.90 -4.12 -13.27
C GLU A 65 -12.45 -2.66 -13.03
N ALA A 66 -13.31 -1.85 -12.42
CA ALA A 66 -12.99 -0.46 -12.09
C ALA A 66 -11.97 -0.32 -10.94
N SER A 67 -11.94 -1.27 -10.01
CA SER A 67 -11.11 -1.19 -8.80
C SER A 67 -9.74 -1.84 -8.98
N PHE A 68 -9.65 -2.92 -9.75
CA PHE A 68 -8.45 -3.74 -9.93
C PHE A 68 -7.58 -3.23 -11.07
N THR A 69 -7.38 -1.91 -11.11
CA THR A 69 -6.52 -1.28 -12.12
C THR A 69 -5.04 -1.52 -11.79
N PRO A 70 -4.16 -1.58 -12.79
CA PRO A 70 -2.71 -1.68 -12.55
C PRO A 70 -2.16 -0.58 -11.63
N GLN A 71 -2.76 0.61 -11.68
CA GLN A 71 -2.41 1.75 -10.86
C GLN A 71 -2.75 1.49 -9.39
N ASN A 72 -3.99 1.06 -9.11
CA ASN A 72 -4.44 0.75 -7.74
C ASN A 72 -3.65 -0.41 -7.13
N ILE A 73 -3.37 -1.45 -7.93
CA ILE A 73 -2.56 -2.60 -7.51
C ILE A 73 -1.15 -2.13 -7.16
N LYS A 74 -0.46 -1.41 -8.05
CA LYS A 74 0.90 -0.91 -7.77
C LYS A 74 0.94 0.02 -6.56
N ALA A 75 -0.05 0.91 -6.42
CA ALA A 75 -0.16 1.79 -5.26
C ALA A 75 -0.35 1.00 -3.95
N ALA A 76 -1.12 -0.09 -3.98
CA ALA A 76 -1.30 -0.98 -2.84
C ALA A 76 0.01 -1.62 -2.39
N PHE A 77 0.77 -2.19 -3.32
CA PHE A 77 2.08 -2.79 -3.03
C PHE A 77 3.10 -1.77 -2.49
N ARG A 78 3.08 -0.53 -3.01
CA ARG A 78 3.89 0.58 -2.47
C ARG A 78 3.51 0.90 -1.03
N LYS A 79 2.22 1.00 -0.74
CA LYS A 79 1.69 1.36 0.58
C LYS A 79 2.02 0.31 1.65
N THR A 80 2.04 -0.97 1.28
CA THR A 80 2.37 -2.06 2.22
C THR A 80 3.88 -2.34 2.35
N GLY A 81 4.72 -1.58 1.65
CA GLY A 81 6.17 -1.80 1.65
C GLY A 81 6.63 -3.00 0.80
N LEU A 82 5.71 -3.69 0.13
CA LEU A 82 6.00 -4.76 -0.83
C LEU A 82 6.34 -4.18 -2.20
N TRP A 83 7.27 -3.24 -2.23
CA TRP A 83 7.71 -2.55 -3.43
C TRP A 83 9.22 -2.60 -3.55
N PRO A 84 9.78 -2.80 -4.77
CA PRO A 84 11.21 -2.83 -4.96
C PRO A 84 11.89 -1.57 -4.41
N ILE A 85 12.94 -1.78 -3.64
CA ILE A 85 13.78 -0.70 -3.12
C ILE A 85 14.66 -0.17 -4.26
N ASP A 86 14.67 1.14 -4.43
CA ASP A 86 15.60 1.82 -5.34
C ASP A 86 16.93 2.07 -4.62
N TYR A 87 17.87 1.14 -4.78
CA TYR A 87 19.18 1.21 -4.14
C TYR A 87 20.03 2.40 -4.61
N ALA A 88 19.91 2.82 -5.87
CA ALA A 88 20.65 3.98 -6.38
C ALA A 88 20.20 5.25 -5.66
N ARG A 89 18.89 5.41 -5.46
CA ARG A 89 18.34 6.53 -4.70
C ARG A 89 18.74 6.50 -3.22
N LEU A 90 18.94 5.31 -2.64
CA LEU A 90 19.40 5.18 -1.25
C LEU A 90 20.89 5.47 -1.09
N LEU A 91 21.73 5.07 -2.03
CA LEU A 91 23.18 5.24 -1.96
C LEU A 91 23.62 6.71 -2.11
N HIS A 92 22.91 7.51 -2.92
CA HIS A 92 23.21 8.94 -3.09
C HIS A 92 22.60 9.84 -2.01
N ARG A 93 21.79 9.30 -1.10
CA ARG A 93 21.20 10.04 0.02
C ARG A 93 21.90 9.61 1.31
N PRO A 94 22.51 10.52 2.10
CA PRO A 94 23.05 10.12 3.39
C PRO A 94 21.90 9.52 4.22
N LEU A 95 22.01 8.22 4.52
CA LEU A 95 21.10 7.52 5.42
C LEU A 95 21.17 8.22 6.78
N ARG A 96 20.16 9.02 7.10
CA ARG A 96 19.95 9.48 8.46
C ARG A 96 19.50 8.27 9.27
N ILE A 97 20.47 7.50 9.76
CA ILE A 97 20.25 6.58 10.86
C ILE A 97 19.84 7.46 12.04
N GLY A 98 18.57 7.38 12.44
CA GLY A 98 18.06 8.11 13.59
C GLY A 98 18.72 7.58 14.86
N GLY A 99 19.92 8.08 15.16
CA GLY A 99 20.55 7.98 16.45
C GLY A 99 19.83 8.90 17.43
N GLY A 100 19.42 8.33 18.56
CA GLY A 100 19.04 9.11 19.73
C GLY A 100 20.15 10.06 20.16
N GLU A 101 19.71 11.09 20.85
CA GLU A 101 20.51 12.06 21.62
C GLU A 101 21.32 13.09 20.81
N ARG A 102 20.71 14.27 20.68
CA ARG A 102 21.45 15.53 20.64
C ARG A 102 22.19 15.69 21.97
N CYS A 103 23.52 15.62 21.94
CA CYS A 103 24.35 16.29 22.93
C CYS A 103 25.29 17.23 22.19
N SER A 104 24.96 18.52 22.20
CA SER A 104 25.80 19.59 21.71
C SER A 104 26.97 19.76 22.67
N SER A 105 28.19 19.49 22.22
CA SER A 105 29.39 20.06 22.82
C SER A 105 30.27 20.62 21.71
N THR A 106 30.14 21.94 21.54
CA THR A 106 31.11 22.80 20.87
C THR A 106 32.45 22.65 21.57
N THR A 107 33.47 22.16 20.86
CA THR A 107 34.86 22.46 21.22
C THR A 107 35.57 22.94 19.96
N GLN A 108 35.85 24.24 19.93
CA GLN A 108 36.72 24.87 18.95
C GLN A 108 38.13 24.29 19.09
N LEU A 109 38.71 23.80 17.99
CA LEU A 109 40.17 23.64 17.90
C LEU A 109 40.77 24.93 17.35
N SER A 110 41.43 25.68 18.22
CA SER A 110 42.32 26.78 17.84
C SER A 110 43.53 26.22 17.09
N MET A 111 43.70 26.61 15.84
CA MET A 111 44.96 26.46 15.13
C MET A 111 45.95 27.52 15.62
N THR A 112 46.95 27.11 16.39
CA THR A 112 48.18 27.89 16.54
C THR A 112 49.22 27.28 15.61
N ALA A 113 49.47 27.97 14.51
CA ALA A 113 50.63 27.77 13.66
C ALA A 113 51.88 28.16 14.44
N MET A 114 52.92 27.32 14.44
CA MET A 114 54.29 27.76 14.68
C MET A 114 55.21 27.07 13.68
N GLN A 115 56.10 27.92 13.16
CA GLN A 115 57.12 27.72 12.14
C GLN A 115 58.20 26.72 12.57
#